data_AF-A0A2M7XG05-F1
#
_entry.id   AF-A0A2M7XG05-F1
#
_cell.length_a   1.000
_cell.length_b   1.000
_cell.length_c   1.000
_cell.angle_alpha   90.00
_cell.angle_beta   90.00
_cell.angle_gamma   90.00
#
_symmetry.space_group_name_H-M   'P 1'
#
loop_
_entity.id
_entity.type
_entity.pdbx_description
1 polymer ?
#
loop_
_entity_poly.entity_id
_entity_poly.type
_entity_poly.pdbx_seq_one_letter_code
_entity_poly.pdbx_strand_id
1 'polypeptide(L)' 'MATKKELSFQQAFAELEKLTEWFETEEVNLDEGLKKYEQGLELAEICKKKLAEVENKVFKLKKKFE' A
#
# COMPACT_ATOMS: atom_id res chain seq x y z
N MET A 1 22.03 12.99 2.90
CA MET A 1 20.95 12.74 3.89
C MET A 1 19.77 12.17 3.12
N ALA A 2 19.40 10.93 3.39
CA ALA A 2 18.45 10.17 2.58
C ALA A 2 17.03 10.76 2.73
N THR A 3 16.52 11.35 1.65
CA THR A 3 15.12 11.71 1.49
C THR A 3 14.27 10.46 1.70
N LYS A 4 13.39 10.49 2.71
CA LYS A 4 12.34 9.49 2.97
C LYS A 4 11.54 9.38 1.66
N LYS A 5 11.87 8.39 0.83
CA LYS A 5 11.29 8.21 -0.50
C LYS A 5 9.84 7.82 -0.26
N GLU A 6 8.90 8.71 -0.59
CA GLU A 6 7.48 8.34 -0.60
C GLU A 6 7.34 7.07 -1.47
N LEU A 7 6.86 5.99 -0.87
CA LEU A 7 6.65 4.73 -1.58
C LEU A 7 5.67 4.97 -2.73
N SER A 8 6.04 4.57 -3.94
CA SER A 8 5.08 4.59 -5.04
C SER A 8 3.98 3.54 -4.80
N PHE A 9 2.84 3.69 -5.47
CA PHE A 9 1.77 2.70 -5.41
C PHE A 9 2.27 1.29 -5.75
N GLN A 10 3.04 1.16 -6.84
CA GLN A 10 3.59 -0.13 -7.25
C GLN A 10 4.51 -0.73 -6.18
N GLN A 11 5.31 0.09 -5.50
CA GLN A 11 6.19 -0.39 -4.44
C GLN A 11 5.39 -0.82 -3.21
N ALA A 12 4.43 0.00 -2.78
CA ALA A 12 3.60 -0.33 -1.62
C ALA A 12 2.75 -1.59 -1.86
N PHE A 13 2.23 -1.76 -3.08
CA PHE A 13 1.47 -2.94 -3.48
C PHE A 13 2.35 -4.19 -3.51
N ALA A 14 3.53 -4.12 -4.11
CA ALA A 14 4.46 -5.26 -4.15
C ALA A 14 4.92 -5.70 -2.74
N GLU A 15 5.11 -4.75 -1.82
CA GLU A 15 5.43 -5.10 -0.42
C GLU A 15 4.23 -5.72 0.31
N LEU A 16 2.99 -5.32 -0.03
CA LEU A 16 1.77 -5.93 0.51
C LEU A 16 1.59 -7.38 0.01
N GLU A 17 1.91 -7.65 -1.25
CA GLU A 17 1.90 -8.99 -1.84
C GLU A 17 2.89 -9.91 -1.10
N LYS A 18 4.14 -9.46 -0.92
CA LYS A 18 5.15 -10.21 -0.14
C LYS A 18 4.71 -10.47 1.31
N LEU A 19 4.01 -9.51 1.90
CA LEU A 19 3.46 -9.65 3.24
C LEU A 19 2.40 -10.75 3.29
N THR A 20 1.54 -10.79 2.28
CA THR A 20 0.51 -11.82 2.12
C THR A 20 1.14 -13.19 1.93
N GLU A 21 2.13 -13.30 1.04
CA GLU A 21 2.90 -14.55 0.83
C GLU A 21 3.55 -15.04 2.13
N TRP A 22 4.05 -14.13 2.96
CA TRP A 22 4.60 -14.49 4.27
C TRP A 22 3.54 -15.04 5.22
N PHE A 23 2.33 -14.45 5.25
CA PHE A 23 1.22 -14.93 6.07
C PHE A 23 0.66 -16.29 5.60
N GLU A 24 0.91 -16.69 4.36
CA GLU A 24 0.52 -18.00 3.82
C GLU A 24 1.53 -19.12 4.18
N THR A 25 2.65 -18.79 4.83
CA THR A 25 3.63 -19.80 5.29
C THR A 25 3.17 -20.51 6.56
N GLU A 26 3.54 -21.79 6.73
CA GLU A 26 3.06 -22.64 7.84
C GLU A 26 3.66 -22.29 9.23
N GLU A 27 4.77 -21.54 9.28
CA GLU A 27 5.44 -21.13 10.52
C GLU A 27 5.34 -19.62 10.75
N VAL A 28 4.17 -19.17 11.16
CA VAL A 28 3.96 -17.76 11.57
C VAL A 28 4.21 -17.63 13.07
N ASN A 29 5.31 -16.95 13.42
CA ASN A 29 5.52 -16.48 14.79
C ASN A 29 4.53 -15.34 15.10
N LEU A 30 3.79 -15.44 16.21
CA LEU A 30 2.75 -14.46 16.58
C LEU A 30 3.29 -13.02 16.73
N ASP A 31 4.48 -12.84 17.31
CA ASP A 31 5.10 -11.52 17.48
C ASP A 31 5.53 -10.91 16.15
N GLU A 32 6.01 -11.75 15.21
CA GLU A 32 6.31 -11.30 13.85
C GLU A 32 5.03 -11.01 13.06
N GLY A 33 4.00 -11.84 13.24
CA GLY A 33 2.69 -11.66 12.61
C GLY A 33 2.05 -10.34 12.97
N LEU A 34 2.13 -9.91 14.24
CA LEU A 34 1.61 -8.62 14.66
C LEU A 34 2.35 -7.44 13.99
N LYS A 35 3.68 -7.48 13.96
CA LYS A 35 4.49 -6.44 13.29
C LYS A 35 4.18 -6.36 11.79
N LYS A 36 4.11 -7.52 11.15
CA LYS A 36 3.78 -7.66 9.72
C LYS A 36 2.37 -7.15 9.43
N TYR A 37 1.42 -7.38 10.32
CA TYR A 37 0.07 -6.86 10.21
C TYR A 37 0.03 -5.33 10.29
N GLU A 38 0.72 -4.72 11.25
CA GLU A 38 0.84 -3.25 11.34
C GLU A 38 1.47 -2.65 10.07
N GLN A 39 2.53 -3.29 9.55
CA GLN A 39 3.15 -2.88 8.28
C GLN A 39 2.17 -3.01 7.10
N GLY A 40 1.39 -4.09 7.04
CA GLY A 40 0.37 -4.31 6.03
C GLY A 40 -0.71 -3.23 6.04
N LEU A 41 -1.14 -2.78 7.23
CA LEU A 41 -2.10 -1.67 7.37
C LEU A 41 -1.53 -0.35 6.84
N GLU A 42 -0.27 -0.04 7.13
CA GLU A 42 0.38 1.18 6.64
C GLU A 42 0.50 1.18 5.10
N LEU A 43 0.94 0.05 4.53
CA LEU A 43 1.04 -0.12 3.07
C LEU A 43 -0.33 -0.02 2.39
N ALA A 44 -1.36 -0.65 2.97
CA ALA A 44 -2.72 -0.58 2.45
C ALA A 44 -3.27 0.86 2.48
N GLU A 45 -2.98 1.62 3.54
CA GLU A 45 -3.37 3.03 3.63
C GLU A 45 -2.71 3.88 2.55
N ILE A 46 -1.41 3.66 2.29
CA ILE A 46 -0.67 4.34 1.21
C ILE A 46 -1.32 4.04 -0.15
N CYS A 47 -1.60 2.76 -0.43
CA CYS A 47 -2.27 2.34 -1.66
C CYS A 47 -3.64 3.02 -1.81
N LYS A 48 -4.46 3.01 -0.76
CA LYS A 48 -5.79 3.64 -0.75
C LYS A 48 -5.72 5.14 -1.00
N LYS A 49 -4.79 5.84 -0.33
CA LYS A 49 -4.55 7.28 -0.55
C LYS A 49 -4.19 7.56 -2.01
N LYS A 50 -3.29 6.77 -2.60
CA LYS A 50 -2.87 6.97 -3.99
C LYS A 50 -3.99 6.73 -4.99
N LEU A 51 -4.78 5.69 -4.78
CA LEU A 51 -5.97 5.42 -5.60
C LEU A 51 -6.99 6.57 -5.52
N ALA A 52 -7.26 7.07 -4.31
CA ALA A 52 -8.17 8.20 -4.13
C ALA A 52 -7.66 9.48 -4.81
N GLU A 53 -6.35 9.75 -4.80
CA GLU A 53 -5.77 10.87 -5.54
C GLU A 53 -5.99 10.73 -7.06
N VAL A 54 -5.79 9.53 -7.59
CA VAL A 54 -5.96 9.24 -9.03
C VAL A 54 -7.43 9.35 -9.41
N GLU A 55 -8.34 8.76 -8.64
CA GLU A 55 -9.78 8.83 -8.86
C GLU A 55 -10.27 10.28 -8.89
N ASN A 56 -9.85 11.10 -7.93
CA ASN A 56 -10.17 12.53 -7.90
C ASN A 56 -9.65 13.28 -9.15
N LYS A 57 -8.44 12.95 -9.62
CA LYS A 57 -7.90 13.56 -10.85
C LYS A 57 -8.72 13.14 -12.07
N VAL A 58 -9.06 11.87 -12.18
CA VAL A 58 -9.91 11.35 -13.27
C VAL A 58 -11.28 12.02 -13.26
N PHE A 59 -11.91 12.14 -12.08
CA PHE A 59 -13.20 12.81 -11.94
C PHE A 59 -13.14 14.28 -12.39
N LYS A 60 -12.12 15.03 -11.93
CA LYS A 60 -11.90 16.42 -12.36
C LYS A 60 -11.65 16.55 -13.86
N LEU A 61 -10.90 15.62 -14.44
CA LEU A 61 -10.66 15.59 -15.89
C LEU A 61 -11.97 15.32 -16.65
N LYS A 62 -12.74 14.29 -16.28
CA LYS A 62 -14.04 14.00 -16.90
C LYS A 62 -14.95 15.23 -16.91
N LYS A 63 -15.13 15.88 -15.76
CA LYS A 63 -15.94 17.10 -15.62
C LYS A 63 -15.45 18.28 -16.46
N LYS A 64 -14.16 18.32 -16.84
CA LYS A 64 -13.58 19.38 -17.69
C LYS A 64 -13.86 19.16 -19.18
N PHE A 65 -14.20 17.94 -19.59
CA PHE A 65 -14.51 17.56 -20.97
C PHE A 65 -16.00 17.29 -21.21
N GLU A 66 -16.83 17.40 -20.17
CA GLU A 66 -18.29 17.57 -20.26
C GLU A 66 -18.64 19.05 -20.41
#